data_AF-A0A7T1HP20-F1
#
_entry.id   AF-A0A7T1HP20-F1
#
_cell.length_a   1.000
_cell.length_b   1.000
_cell.length_c   1.000
_cell.angle_alpha   90.00
_cell.angle_beta   90.00
_cell.angle_gamma   90.00
#
_symmetry.space_group_name_H-M   'P 1'
#
loop_
_entity.id
_entity.type
_entity.pdbx_description
1 polymer ?
#
loop_
_entity_poly.entity_id
_entity_poly.type
_entity_poly.pdbx_seq_one_letter_code
_entity_poly.pdbx_strand_id
1 'polypeptide(L)' 'MPPPRPVTSICCLGAGYVGGPTMAVIADRCPEIQVTVVDLNAERIAAWNDPDLAQPTW' A
#
# COMPACT_ATOMS: atom_id res chain seq x y z
N MET A 1 4.37 -31.47 1.72
CA MET A 1 3.80 -30.20 1.25
C MET A 1 4.83 -29.55 0.32
N PRO A 2 4.44 -29.08 -0.87
CA PRO A 2 5.36 -28.31 -1.69
C PRO A 2 5.73 -26.99 -0.99
N PRO A 3 6.92 -26.43 -1.25
CA PRO A 3 7.27 -25.12 -0.72
C PRO A 3 6.31 -24.04 -1.25
N PRO A 4 6.02 -22.99 -0.46
CA PRO A 4 5.21 -21.88 -0.93
C PRO A 4 5.89 -21.19 -2.12
N ARG A 5 5.09 -20.75 -3.09
CA ARG A 5 5.59 -19.97 -4.23
C ARG A 5 6.01 -18.58 -3.78
N PRO A 6 7.01 -17.96 -4.42
CA PRO A 6 7.35 -16.56 -4.18
C PRO A 6 6.13 -15.65 -4.36
N VAL A 7 5.98 -14.67 -3.48
CA VAL A 7 4.94 -13.63 -3.59
C VAL A 7 5.45 -12.54 -4.53
N THR A 8 4.67 -12.19 -5.53
CA THR A 8 5.01 -11.12 -6.50
C THR A 8 4.03 -9.95 -6.47
N SER A 9 2.90 -10.09 -5.76
CA SER A 9 1.88 -9.04 -5.64
C SER A 9 1.20 -9.07 -4.27
N ILE A 10 1.00 -7.90 -3.68
CA ILE A 10 0.27 -7.71 -2.42
C ILE A 10 -0.85 -6.69 -2.63
N CYS A 11 -2.06 -7.02 -2.19
CA CYS A 11 -3.19 -6.10 -2.12
C CYS A 11 -3.56 -5.84 -0.66
N CYS A 12 -3.56 -4.58 -0.24
CA CYS A 12 -3.92 -4.17 1.11
C CYS A 12 -5.28 -3.46 1.10
N LEU A 13 -6.25 -4.04 1.81
CA LEU A 13 -7.54 -3.43 2.06
C LEU A 13 -7.44 -2.51 3.29
N GLY A 14 -7.44 -1.20 3.06
CA GLY A 14 -7.37 -0.14 4.07
C GLY A 14 -6.11 0.72 3.91
N ALA A 15 -6.30 1.97 3.46
CA ALA A 15 -5.22 2.94 3.27
C ALA A 15 -5.02 3.87 4.48
N GLY A 16 -5.35 3.38 5.69
CA GLY A 16 -5.20 4.16 6.92
C GLY A 16 -3.79 4.11 7.51
N TYR A 17 -3.69 4.54 8.76
CA TYR A 17 -2.44 4.64 9.53
C TYR A 17 -1.57 3.37 9.55
N VAL A 18 -2.16 2.18 9.49
CA VAL A 18 -1.41 0.91 9.50
C VAL A 18 -1.11 0.45 8.09
N GLY A 19 -2.15 0.27 7.27
CA GLY A 19 -2.02 -0.33 5.94
C GLY A 19 -1.14 0.48 5.01
N GLY A 20 -1.37 1.80 4.93
CA GLY A 20 -0.62 2.68 4.03
C GLY A 20 0.89 2.69 4.31
N PRO A 21 1.35 3.11 5.50
CA PRO A 21 2.78 3.13 5.83
C PRO A 21 3.45 1.76 5.78
N THR A 22 2.76 0.69 6.20
CA THR A 22 3.32 -0.68 6.12
C THR A 22 3.57 -1.07 4.67
N MET A 23 2.59 -0.83 3.79
CA MET A 23 2.70 -1.15 2.38
C MET A 23 3.71 -0.26 1.64
N ALA A 24 3.83 1.01 2.03
CA ALA A 24 4.85 1.91 1.50
C ALA A 24 6.27 1.40 1.80
N VAL A 25 6.52 0.95 3.03
CA VAL A 25 7.83 0.38 3.39
C VAL A 25 8.09 -0.94 2.64
N ILE A 26 7.08 -1.79 2.46
CA ILE A 26 7.24 -3.03 1.68
C ILE A 26 7.57 -2.71 0.23
N ALA A 27 6.86 -1.76 -0.40
CA ALA A 27 7.14 -1.35 -1.77
C ALA A 27 8.56 -0.76 -1.94
N ASP A 28 9.05 0.00 -0.96
CA ASP A 28 10.40 0.58 -0.93
C ASP A 28 11.49 -0.49 -0.76
N ARG A 29 11.25 -1.50 0.09
CA ARG A 29 12.27 -2.51 0.43
C ARG A 29 12.22 -3.78 -0.42
N CYS A 30 11.11 -4.02 -1.11
CA CYS A 30 10.88 -5.20 -1.94
C CYS A 30 10.39 -4.76 -3.34
N PRO A 31 11.25 -4.13 -4.16
CA PRO A 31 10.86 -3.58 -5.46
C PRO A 31 10.36 -4.63 -6.47
N GLU A 32 10.67 -5.92 -6.24
CA GLU A 32 10.16 -7.05 -7.02
C GLU A 32 8.70 -7.40 -6.73
N ILE A 33 8.11 -6.84 -5.67
CA ILE A 33 6.73 -7.09 -5.27
C ILE A 33 5.88 -5.88 -5.65
N GLN A 34 4.87 -6.09 -6.49
CA GLN A 34 3.87 -5.07 -6.76
C GLN A 34 2.93 -4.92 -5.57
N VAL A 35 2.91 -3.74 -4.95
CA VAL A 35 2.02 -3.43 -3.83
C VAL A 35 0.88 -2.53 -4.30
N THR A 36 -0.36 -2.87 -3.97
CA THR A 36 -1.55 -2.06 -4.24
C THR A 36 -2.32 -1.86 -2.95
N VAL A 37 -2.56 -0.60 -2.59
CA VAL A 37 -3.35 -0.23 -1.40
C VAL A 37 -4.69 0.31 -1.89
N VAL A 38 -5.79 -0.21 -1.34
CA VAL A 38 -7.15 0.21 -1.70
C VAL A 38 -7.93 0.59 -0.45
N ASP A 39 -8.89 1.50 -0.61
CA ASP A 39 -9.78 1.94 0.46
C ASP A 39 -11.16 2.25 -0.15
N LEU A 40 -12.22 2.13 0.66
CA LEU A 40 -13.56 2.54 0.24
C LEU A 40 -13.65 4.06 0.12
N ASN A 41 -12.88 4.79 0.92
CA ASN A 41 -12.83 6.24 0.89
C ASN A 41 -11.97 6.73 -0.30
N ALA A 42 -12.63 7.17 -1.37
CA ALA A 42 -11.96 7.70 -2.56
C ALA A 42 -11.14 8.96 -2.29
N GLU A 43 -11.57 9.84 -1.37
CA GLU A 43 -10.82 11.05 -0.99
C GLU A 43 -9.50 10.67 -0.31
N ARG A 44 -9.52 9.62 0.52
CA ARG A 44 -8.30 9.09 1.14
C ARG A 44 -7.31 8.58 0.08
N ILE A 45 -7.80 7.83 -0.92
CA ILE A 45 -6.96 7.37 -2.03
C ILE A 45 -6.44 8.54 -2.88
N ALA A 46 -7.25 9.58 -3.09
CA ALA A 46 -6.80 10.79 -3.76
C ALA A 46 -5.68 11.47 -2.98
N ALA A 47 -5.82 11.63 -1.66
CA ALA A 47 -4.78 12.19 -0.79
C ALA A 47 -3.47 11.40 -0.81
N TRP A 48 -3.54 10.06 -0.86
CA TRP A 48 -2.33 9.22 -1.01
C TRP A 48 -1.60 9.40 -2.34
N ASN A 49 -2.32 9.79 -3.39
CA ASN A 49 -1.75 10.02 -4.72
C ASN A 49 -1.45 11.51 -4.97
N ASP A 50 -1.71 12.37 -4.00
CA ASP A 50 -1.41 13.80 -4.11
C ASP A 50 0.10 14.03 -3.96
N PRO A 51 0.72 14.88 -4.81
CA PRO A 51 2.13 15.24 -4.65
C PRO A 51 2.43 16.01 -3.36
N ASP A 52 1.44 16.66 -2.75
CA ASP A 52 1.58 17.37 -1.47
C ASP A 52 1.33 16.43 -0.28
N LEU A 53 2.43 15.92 0.27
CA LEU A 53 2.42 15.02 1.43
C LEU A 53 2.17 15.74 2.77
N ALA A 54 2.00 17.06 2.78
CA ALA A 54 1.64 17.80 4.00
C ALA A 54 0.16 17.62 4.38
N GLN A 55 -0.66 17.12 3.45
CA GLN A 55 -2.07 16.84 3.71
C GLN A 55 -2.22 15.51 4.51
N PRO A 56 -3.17 15.45 5.45
CA PRO A 56 -3.42 14.20 6.18
C PRO A 56 -4.00 13.14 5.23
N THR A 57 -3.32 12.00 5.13
CA THR A 57 -3.74 10.84 4.31
C THR A 57 -4.66 9.86 5.06
N TRP A 58 -5.20 10.23 6.22
CA TRP A 58 -5.97 9.33 7.10
C TRP A 58 -7.26 9.93 7.67
#